data_AF-A0A348P0K8-F1
#
_entry.id   AF-A0A348P0K8-F1
#
_cell.length_a   1.000
_cell.length_b   1.000
_cell.length_c   1.000
_cell.angle_alpha   90.00
_cell.angle_beta   90.00
_cell.angle_gamma   90.00
#
_symmetry.space_group_name_H-M   'P 1'
#
loop_
_entity.id
_entity.type
_entity.pdbx_description
1 polymer ?
#
loop_
_entity_poly.entity_id
_entity_poly.type
_entity_poly.pdbx_seq_one_letter_code
_entity_poly.pdbx_strand_id
1 'polypeptide(L)'
;DINAATSYTINNTDTYFAGGKGTYEEPYLIRTAQHLDSLRYYLGAEWDGCYFKQIANIDLGVAPWNSGSGWDPVGDDSLAFTSNYDGNGCSIYNLTINRPADDHIGLFGYITDSFIQNLKLSGISVVGRDYTGSLAGYFAYNSFANQCNFSGSVTGNSNVGGVTGGLNFYSSVQSSLSSCSVSGNYNIGGLSGKAENYSSITYSSSSGTISGGDNAGGLLGMNDNSDIYCSFSSGNADGSNYIGGLIGFDYDGNVSNCYSYGDVTGNNYLGGLTGYSYMTIISYCYSRGLVTGTDFLGGLTGYALYSSYNNCYWDIETSTQATSAGGEGKTTDDMTYPFDYNTFVGWDFIYTWAGNAVFNEGYPYLLWENRAFPGSPQNISVNIVSNNITISWDDVAGATEYKVYSSALPYGTFLPDLTGSFNGAEWTAPLSGTKKFYYIIAVNGAKIIKTESSRKDR
;
A
#
# COMPACT_ATOMS: atom_id res chain seq x y z
N ASP A 1 -10.85 38.66 -7.02
CA ASP A 1 -10.44 39.33 -8.25
C ASP A 1 -9.09 38.82 -8.72
N ILE A 2 -9.11 38.07 -9.82
CA ILE A 2 -7.95 37.62 -10.58
C ILE A 2 -7.49 38.81 -11.42
N ASN A 3 -6.28 39.32 -11.15
CA ASN A 3 -5.42 40.03 -12.12
C ASN A 3 -4.17 40.59 -11.41
N ALA A 4 -3.04 39.91 -11.58
CA ALA A 4 -1.73 40.53 -11.83
C ALA A 4 -0.64 39.45 -11.84
N ALA A 5 -0.49 38.79 -12.99
CA ALA A 5 0.80 38.23 -13.36
C ALA A 5 1.79 39.39 -13.53
N THR A 6 2.83 39.43 -12.69
CA THR A 6 4.04 40.22 -12.95
C THR A 6 5.23 39.28 -13.01
N SER A 7 5.51 38.84 -14.23
CA SER A 7 6.83 38.52 -14.78
C SER A 7 7.91 38.08 -13.79
N TYR A 8 8.02 36.77 -13.57
CA TYR A 8 9.28 36.17 -13.14
C TYR A 8 10.15 35.98 -14.39
N THR A 9 11.37 36.52 -14.38
CA THR A 9 12.31 36.37 -15.49
C THR A 9 12.81 34.92 -15.51
N ILE A 10 12.31 34.12 -16.45
CA ILE A 10 12.78 32.75 -16.70
C ILE A 10 14.19 32.85 -17.31
N ASN A 11 15.21 32.65 -16.49
CA ASN A 11 16.55 32.33 -16.99
C ASN A 11 16.51 30.90 -17.51
N ASN A 12 16.36 30.78 -18.82
CA ASN A 12 16.28 29.56 -19.58
C ASN A 12 17.59 28.76 -19.52
N THR A 13 17.68 27.77 -18.61
CA THR A 13 18.44 26.51 -18.83
C THR A 13 17.89 25.28 -18.08
N ASP A 14 16.70 25.32 -17.47
CA ASP A 14 15.89 24.13 -17.18
C ASP A 14 14.40 24.57 -17.19
N THR A 15 13.57 23.89 -17.96
CA THR A 15 12.11 24.06 -18.02
C THR A 15 11.45 23.73 -16.66
N TYR A 16 10.11 23.83 -16.51
CA TYR A 16 9.39 23.35 -15.30
C TYR A 16 9.79 21.92 -14.89
N PHE A 17 10.31 21.13 -15.83
CA PHE A 17 10.90 19.80 -15.67
C PHE A 17 12.24 19.69 -16.39
N ALA A 18 13.00 18.61 -16.18
CA ALA A 18 14.30 18.36 -16.83
C ALA A 18 14.20 17.90 -18.30
N GLY A 19 12.97 17.76 -18.82
CA GLY A 19 12.68 17.26 -20.16
C GLY A 19 11.35 16.51 -20.19
N GLY A 20 11.02 15.92 -21.34
CA GLY A 20 9.77 15.20 -21.56
C GLY A 20 8.64 16.06 -22.12
N LYS A 21 7.56 15.39 -22.50
CA LYS A 21 6.34 15.96 -23.08
C LYS A 21 5.08 15.54 -22.30
N GLY A 22 5.23 14.81 -21.21
CA GLY A 22 4.12 14.30 -20.40
C GLY A 22 3.39 13.11 -21.01
N THR A 23 3.93 12.50 -22.07
CA THR A 23 3.41 11.24 -22.62
C THR A 23 4.05 10.05 -21.93
N TYR A 24 3.50 8.86 -22.14
CA TYR A 24 4.06 7.62 -21.58
C TYR A 24 5.51 7.38 -22.03
N GLU A 25 5.80 7.61 -23.32
CA GLU A 25 7.13 7.39 -23.91
C GLU A 25 8.11 8.52 -23.58
N GLU A 26 7.61 9.73 -23.34
CA GLU A 26 8.39 10.92 -23.02
C GLU A 26 7.83 11.59 -21.75
N PRO A 27 7.92 10.94 -20.58
CA PRO A 27 7.38 11.49 -19.35
C PRO A 27 8.12 12.76 -18.95
N TYR A 28 7.43 13.69 -18.29
CA TYR A 28 8.10 14.84 -17.68
C TYR A 28 9.09 14.38 -16.61
N LEU A 29 10.34 14.83 -16.74
CA LEU A 29 11.44 14.32 -15.92
C LEU A 29 11.68 15.18 -14.68
N ILE A 30 11.58 14.56 -13.51
CA ILE A 30 11.70 15.23 -12.21
C ILE A 30 13.08 14.92 -11.61
N ARG A 31 13.90 15.97 -11.46
CA ARG A 31 15.30 15.87 -10.99
C ARG A 31 15.55 16.65 -9.71
N THR A 32 14.77 17.69 -9.45
CA THR A 32 14.99 18.64 -8.36
C THR A 32 13.70 18.83 -7.59
N ALA A 33 13.80 19.35 -6.37
CA ALA A 33 12.64 19.76 -5.58
C ALA A 33 11.80 20.82 -6.32
N GLN A 34 12.41 21.70 -7.11
CA GLN A 34 11.67 22.65 -7.94
C GLN A 34 10.88 21.97 -9.07
N HIS A 35 11.42 20.91 -9.69
CA HIS A 35 10.65 20.16 -10.69
C HIS A 35 9.47 19.41 -10.07
N LEU A 36 9.65 18.88 -8.85
CA LEU A 36 8.56 18.25 -8.10
C LEU A 36 7.50 19.28 -7.75
N ASP A 37 7.92 20.46 -7.31
CA ASP A 37 7.05 21.58 -6.97
C ASP A 37 6.23 22.07 -8.18
N SER A 38 6.80 22.00 -9.39
CA SER A 38 6.10 22.35 -10.63
C SER A 38 4.86 21.51 -10.94
N LEU A 39 4.69 20.33 -10.30
CA LEU A 39 3.47 19.52 -10.46
C LEU A 39 2.19 20.29 -10.14
N ARG A 40 2.26 21.29 -9.24
CA ARG A 40 1.10 22.12 -8.87
C ARG A 40 0.54 22.96 -10.02
N TYR A 41 1.23 23.04 -11.16
CA TYR A 41 0.73 23.69 -12.37
C TYR A 41 0.08 22.72 -13.37
N TYR A 42 0.05 21.41 -13.04
CA TYR A 42 -0.41 20.32 -13.89
C TYR A 42 -1.53 19.54 -13.21
N LEU A 43 -2.61 20.25 -12.85
CA LEU A 43 -3.73 19.72 -12.07
C LEU A 43 -5.05 19.76 -12.85
N GLY A 44 -5.98 18.89 -12.47
CA GLY A 44 -7.32 18.81 -13.03
C GLY A 44 -7.38 18.29 -14.47
N ALA A 45 -8.59 18.30 -15.03
CA ALA A 45 -8.93 17.64 -16.29
C ALA A 45 -8.09 18.09 -17.51
N GLU A 46 -7.47 19.27 -17.47
CA GLU A 46 -6.58 19.74 -18.53
C GLU A 46 -5.32 18.89 -18.65
N TRP A 47 -4.84 18.35 -17.52
CA TRP A 47 -3.61 17.59 -17.42
C TRP A 47 -3.83 16.11 -17.13
N ASP A 48 -5.08 15.65 -17.25
CA ASP A 48 -5.46 14.28 -17.00
C ASP A 48 -4.62 13.28 -17.81
N GLY A 49 -4.15 12.23 -17.12
CA GLY A 49 -3.36 11.15 -17.71
C GLY A 49 -1.94 11.53 -18.15
N CYS A 50 -1.41 12.70 -17.77
CA CYS A 50 0.00 13.02 -18.01
C CYS A 50 0.95 12.11 -17.21
N TYR A 51 2.21 12.08 -17.63
CA TYR A 51 3.26 11.28 -17.00
C TYR A 51 4.41 12.06 -16.44
N PHE A 52 4.78 11.71 -15.21
CA PHE A 52 5.91 12.22 -14.50
C PHE A 52 6.82 11.07 -14.06
N LYS A 53 8.14 11.24 -14.21
CA LYS A 53 9.14 10.24 -13.80
C LYS A 53 10.31 10.88 -13.08
N GLN A 54 10.63 10.40 -11.88
CA GLN A 54 11.83 10.81 -11.16
C GLN A 54 13.10 10.22 -11.79
N ILE A 55 14.14 11.05 -11.85
CA ILE A 55 15.47 10.68 -12.34
C ILE A 55 16.58 10.99 -11.32
N ALA A 56 16.22 11.45 -10.12
CA ALA A 56 17.14 11.69 -9.02
C ALA A 56 16.40 11.65 -7.67
N ASN A 57 17.16 11.40 -6.60
CA ASN A 57 16.68 11.60 -5.23
C ASN A 57 16.46 13.10 -4.97
N ILE A 58 15.45 13.44 -4.17
CA ILE A 58 15.03 14.82 -3.91
C ILE A 58 15.02 15.09 -2.40
N ASP A 59 15.78 16.10 -1.96
CA ASP A 59 15.72 16.61 -0.59
C ASP A 59 14.68 17.74 -0.50
N LEU A 60 13.68 17.58 0.36
CA LEU A 60 12.71 18.63 0.69
C LEU A 60 13.01 19.32 2.02
N GLY A 61 14.09 18.92 2.71
CA GLY A 61 14.58 19.53 3.95
C GLY A 61 15.30 20.87 3.74
N VAL A 62 15.13 21.49 2.57
CA VAL A 62 15.78 22.74 2.18
C VAL A 62 14.74 23.80 1.82
N ALA A 63 15.11 25.08 1.97
CA ALA A 63 14.22 26.18 1.62
C ALA A 63 13.93 26.21 0.11
N PRO A 64 12.70 26.58 -0.32
CA PRO A 64 11.60 27.07 0.52
C PRO A 64 10.70 25.97 1.12
N TRP A 65 10.86 24.71 0.72
CA TRP A 65 9.94 23.61 1.03
C TRP A 65 9.90 23.16 2.50
N ASN A 66 10.87 23.59 3.31
CA ASN A 66 10.92 23.36 4.75
C ASN A 66 10.60 24.62 5.59
N SER A 67 10.18 25.72 4.96
CA SER A 67 9.96 27.01 5.62
C SER A 67 8.47 27.23 5.94
N GLY A 68 8.16 27.97 7.01
CA GLY A 68 6.77 28.23 7.40
C GLY A 68 6.00 26.96 7.73
N SER A 69 4.91 26.69 7.01
CA SER A 69 4.14 25.44 7.10
C SER A 69 4.77 24.27 6.34
N GLY A 70 5.97 24.45 5.76
CA GLY A 70 6.66 23.43 4.98
C GLY A 70 6.06 23.28 3.58
N TRP A 71 6.02 22.04 3.09
CA TRP A 71 5.51 21.71 1.77
C TRP A 71 4.02 22.06 1.64
N ASP A 72 3.68 22.59 0.47
CA ASP A 72 2.30 22.87 0.10
C ASP A 72 1.79 21.72 -0.77
N PRO A 73 0.79 20.94 -0.31
CA PRO A 73 0.33 19.75 -1.01
C PRO A 73 0.04 19.99 -2.49
N VAL A 74 0.37 19.01 -3.33
CA VAL A 74 0.05 19.07 -4.76
C VAL A 74 -1.40 18.63 -4.97
N GLY A 75 -2.23 19.56 -5.42
CA GLY A 75 -3.66 19.34 -5.65
C GLY A 75 -4.50 19.31 -4.37
N ASP A 76 -5.78 19.64 -4.51
CA ASP A 76 -6.78 19.63 -3.44
C ASP A 76 -8.13 19.10 -3.95
N ASP A 77 -9.15 19.09 -3.11
CA ASP A 77 -10.49 18.58 -3.45
C ASP A 77 -11.22 19.43 -4.52
N SER A 78 -10.78 20.66 -4.76
CA SER A 78 -11.28 21.51 -5.84
C SER A 78 -10.53 21.30 -7.15
N LEU A 79 -9.23 21.02 -7.08
CA LEU A 79 -8.34 20.84 -8.22
C LEU A 79 -7.33 19.72 -7.93
N ALA A 80 -7.78 18.49 -8.13
CA ALA A 80 -7.01 17.29 -7.85
C ALA A 80 -5.81 17.11 -8.79
N PHE A 81 -4.82 16.34 -8.32
CA PHE A 81 -3.82 15.75 -9.21
C PHE A 81 -4.45 14.55 -9.95
N THR A 82 -4.40 14.57 -11.28
CA THR A 82 -5.08 13.59 -12.15
C THR A 82 -4.09 12.90 -13.10
N SER A 83 -2.89 12.61 -12.62
CA SER A 83 -1.77 12.20 -13.47
C SER A 83 -0.99 11.04 -12.86
N ASN A 84 -0.08 10.48 -13.66
CA ASN A 84 0.72 9.34 -13.29
C ASN A 84 2.11 9.80 -12.80
N TYR A 85 2.58 9.21 -11.70
CA TYR A 85 3.87 9.53 -11.11
C TYR A 85 4.69 8.27 -10.85
N ASP A 86 5.80 8.10 -11.57
CA ASP A 86 6.78 7.04 -11.36
C ASP A 86 7.99 7.56 -10.58
N GLY A 87 8.11 7.14 -9.33
CA GLY A 87 9.26 7.46 -8.48
C GLY A 87 10.55 6.78 -8.94
N ASN A 88 10.47 5.80 -9.86
CA ASN A 88 11.63 5.13 -10.46
C ASN A 88 12.63 4.58 -9.42
N GLY A 89 12.13 4.21 -8.24
CA GLY A 89 12.92 3.73 -7.11
C GLY A 89 13.74 4.79 -6.37
N CYS A 90 13.68 6.06 -6.82
CA CYS A 90 14.31 7.21 -6.20
C CYS A 90 13.59 7.57 -4.88
N SER A 91 14.30 8.27 -4.00
CA SER A 91 13.79 8.71 -2.70
C SER A 91 13.52 10.21 -2.70
N ILE A 92 12.40 10.62 -2.13
CA ILE A 92 12.15 11.97 -1.64
C ILE A 92 12.32 11.91 -0.12
N TYR A 93 13.07 12.83 0.46
CA TYR A 93 13.36 12.77 1.89
C TYR A 93 13.26 14.13 2.57
N ASN A 94 13.10 14.12 3.90
CA ASN A 94 12.93 15.29 4.76
C ASN A 94 11.68 16.14 4.42
N LEU A 95 10.62 15.53 3.90
CA LEU A 95 9.33 16.20 3.69
C LEU A 95 8.79 16.69 5.04
N THR A 96 8.56 17.99 5.16
CA THR A 96 7.93 18.60 6.35
C THR A 96 6.65 19.30 5.93
N ILE A 97 5.52 18.99 6.56
CA ILE A 97 4.24 19.70 6.40
C ILE A 97 3.67 19.95 7.79
N ASN A 98 3.35 21.20 8.12
CA ASN A 98 2.76 21.61 9.39
C ASN A 98 1.52 22.48 9.17
N ARG A 99 0.37 21.81 9.01
CA ARG A 99 -0.92 22.40 8.62
C ARG A 99 -2.08 21.82 9.47
N PRO A 100 -2.04 21.97 10.80
CA PRO A 100 -2.96 21.26 11.72
C PRO A 100 -4.44 21.66 11.62
N ALA A 101 -4.78 22.67 10.81
CA ALA A 101 -6.16 23.11 10.58
C ALA A 101 -6.70 22.71 9.20
N ASP A 102 -5.81 22.27 8.30
CA ASP A 102 -6.13 22.03 6.89
C ASP A 102 -6.42 20.54 6.67
N ASP A 103 -7.36 20.24 5.77
CA ASP A 103 -7.69 18.87 5.38
C ASP A 103 -6.91 18.45 4.13
N HIS A 104 -6.93 17.15 3.83
CA HIS A 104 -6.31 16.58 2.63
C HIS A 104 -4.81 16.88 2.56
N ILE A 105 -4.07 16.38 3.55
CA ILE A 105 -2.66 16.72 3.74
C ILE A 105 -1.76 15.53 3.42
N GLY A 106 -0.78 15.77 2.54
CA GLY A 106 0.28 14.85 2.14
C GLY A 106 1.21 15.49 1.11
N LEU A 107 2.10 14.71 0.49
CA LEU A 107 2.87 15.20 -0.66
C LEU A 107 1.92 15.72 -1.76
N PHE A 108 0.87 14.94 -2.03
CA PHE A 108 -0.33 15.35 -2.75
C PHE A 108 -1.44 15.65 -1.74
N GLY A 109 -2.32 16.60 -2.02
CA GLY A 109 -3.50 16.77 -1.15
C GLY A 109 -4.58 15.78 -1.52
N TYR A 110 -4.95 15.79 -2.80
CA TYR A 110 -6.02 14.98 -3.36
C TYR A 110 -5.61 14.42 -4.72
N ILE A 111 -5.76 13.11 -4.90
CA ILE A 111 -5.50 12.43 -6.19
C ILE A 111 -6.76 11.76 -6.72
N THR A 112 -6.93 11.83 -8.04
CA THR A 112 -8.07 11.26 -8.77
C THR A 112 -7.57 10.55 -10.04
N ASP A 113 -8.08 9.36 -10.36
CA ASP A 113 -7.70 8.56 -11.53
C ASP A 113 -6.17 8.51 -11.77
N SER A 114 -5.40 8.48 -10.68
CA SER A 114 -3.94 8.66 -10.68
C SER A 114 -3.21 7.37 -10.33
N PHE A 115 -2.14 7.06 -11.05
CA PHE A 115 -1.26 5.93 -10.75
C PHE A 115 0.10 6.42 -10.24
N ILE A 116 0.34 6.25 -8.94
CA ILE A 116 1.61 6.58 -8.30
C ILE A 116 2.36 5.28 -7.98
N GLN A 117 3.60 5.16 -8.43
CA GLN A 117 4.38 3.95 -8.21
C GLN A 117 5.85 4.19 -7.90
N ASN A 118 6.51 3.17 -7.32
CA ASN A 118 7.96 3.11 -7.11
C ASN A 118 8.52 4.30 -6.31
N LEU A 119 7.70 4.89 -5.43
CA LEU A 119 8.03 6.09 -4.69
C LEU A 119 8.46 5.75 -3.25
N LYS A 120 9.55 6.36 -2.79
CA LYS A 120 10.02 6.24 -1.42
C LYS A 120 10.01 7.61 -0.75
N LEU A 121 9.29 7.74 0.37
CA LEU A 121 9.37 8.92 1.24
C LEU A 121 10.04 8.55 2.57
N SER A 122 11.12 9.23 2.92
CA SER A 122 11.84 8.96 4.18
C SER A 122 12.14 10.19 5.02
N GLY A 123 12.11 10.00 6.34
CA GLY A 123 12.27 11.09 7.29
C GLY A 123 11.17 12.15 7.17
N ILE A 124 9.93 11.70 6.89
CA ILE A 124 8.81 12.63 6.75
C ILE A 124 8.28 13.10 8.10
N SER A 125 7.75 14.32 8.14
CA SER A 125 6.94 14.84 9.24
C SER A 125 5.73 15.55 8.67
N VAL A 126 4.55 14.94 8.80
CA VAL A 126 3.30 15.46 8.23
C VAL A 126 2.30 15.70 9.36
N VAL A 127 1.81 16.94 9.46
CA VAL A 127 0.75 17.35 10.39
C VAL A 127 -0.39 17.99 9.60
N GLY A 128 -1.59 17.41 9.69
CA GLY A 128 -2.84 17.88 9.07
C GLY A 128 -4.02 17.86 10.05
N ARG A 129 -5.24 18.13 9.56
CA ARG A 129 -6.50 17.96 10.31
C ARG A 129 -7.20 16.66 9.91
N ASP A 130 -8.03 16.68 8.86
CA ASP A 130 -8.73 15.48 8.41
C ASP A 130 -8.17 14.98 7.08
N TYR A 131 -8.17 13.67 6.87
CA TYR A 131 -7.57 13.01 5.69
C TYR A 131 -6.09 13.37 5.54
N THR A 132 -5.28 12.85 6.46
CA THR A 132 -3.83 13.11 6.50
C THR A 132 -3.05 11.85 6.19
N GLY A 133 -2.17 11.91 5.20
CA GLY A 133 -1.29 10.83 4.78
C GLY A 133 0.08 11.32 4.34
N SER A 134 1.04 10.41 4.18
CA SER A 134 2.37 10.79 3.68
C SER A 134 2.37 11.05 2.18
N LEU A 135 1.72 10.17 1.41
CA LEU A 135 1.65 10.24 -0.03
C LEU A 135 0.58 11.23 -0.45
N ALA A 136 -0.67 10.98 -0.05
CA ALA A 136 -1.74 11.93 -0.27
C ALA A 136 -2.66 12.02 0.95
N GLY A 137 -3.41 13.12 1.06
CA GLY A 137 -4.51 13.17 2.01
C GLY A 137 -5.63 12.20 1.64
N TYR A 138 -6.01 12.17 0.36
CA TYR A 138 -7.13 11.36 -0.11
C TYR A 138 -6.95 10.83 -1.53
N PHE A 139 -7.35 9.57 -1.73
CA PHE A 139 -7.38 8.92 -3.03
C PHE A 139 -8.84 8.74 -3.43
N ALA A 140 -9.24 9.35 -4.54
CA ALA A 140 -10.57 9.21 -5.11
C ALA A 140 -10.49 8.52 -6.47
N TYR A 141 -11.56 7.82 -6.85
CA TYR A 141 -11.81 7.28 -8.20
C TYR A 141 -10.58 6.62 -8.86
N ASN A 142 -10.46 5.29 -8.75
CA ASN A 142 -9.40 4.52 -9.41
C ASN A 142 -7.99 5.12 -9.19
N SER A 143 -7.70 5.61 -7.98
CA SER A 143 -6.38 6.12 -7.63
C SER A 143 -5.57 5.06 -6.92
N PHE A 144 -4.30 4.95 -7.27
CA PHE A 144 -3.48 3.80 -6.89
C PHE A 144 -2.10 4.23 -6.39
N ALA A 145 -1.66 3.61 -5.29
CA ALA A 145 -0.26 3.60 -4.87
C ALA A 145 0.31 2.18 -4.98
N ASN A 146 1.35 2.00 -5.79
CA ASN A 146 1.95 0.68 -6.02
C ASN A 146 3.46 0.67 -5.77
N GLN A 147 3.96 -0.30 -5.00
CA GLN A 147 5.39 -0.44 -4.71
C GLN A 147 6.01 0.80 -4.05
N CYS A 148 5.29 1.38 -3.10
CA CYS A 148 5.71 2.58 -2.38
C CYS A 148 6.19 2.27 -0.95
N ASN A 149 7.13 3.06 -0.42
CA ASN A 149 7.68 2.87 0.93
C ASN A 149 7.76 4.20 1.69
N PHE A 150 7.21 4.23 2.91
CA PHE A 150 7.08 5.43 3.71
C PHE A 150 7.67 5.25 5.11
N SER A 151 8.43 6.24 5.58
CA SER A 151 9.00 6.26 6.94
C SER A 151 9.05 7.68 7.52
N GLY A 152 8.66 7.82 8.79
CA GLY A 152 8.60 9.10 9.50
C GLY A 152 7.40 9.19 10.45
N SER A 153 6.76 10.36 10.54
CA SER A 153 5.60 10.59 11.40
C SER A 153 4.45 11.25 10.64
N VAL A 154 3.22 10.79 10.89
CA VAL A 154 1.98 11.39 10.39
C VAL A 154 1.06 11.68 11.57
N THR A 155 0.60 12.92 11.71
CA THR A 155 -0.30 13.36 12.78
C THR A 155 -1.50 14.07 12.18
N GLY A 156 -2.69 13.70 12.61
CA GLY A 156 -3.93 14.37 12.22
C GLY A 156 -4.99 14.29 13.31
N ASN A 157 -6.23 14.58 12.95
CA ASN A 157 -7.40 14.49 13.80
C ASN A 157 -8.29 13.30 13.38
N SER A 158 -8.79 13.30 12.15
CA SER A 158 -9.64 12.23 11.60
C SER A 158 -9.08 11.65 10.31
N ASN A 159 -9.23 10.35 10.11
CA ASN A 159 -8.76 9.63 8.92
C ASN A 159 -7.27 9.89 8.67
N VAL A 160 -6.43 9.32 9.54
CA VAL A 160 -4.97 9.48 9.49
C VAL A 160 -4.34 8.16 9.10
N GLY A 161 -3.52 8.16 8.05
CA GLY A 161 -2.81 6.97 7.61
C GLY A 161 -1.36 7.22 7.29
N GLY A 162 -0.52 6.18 7.42
CA GLY A 162 0.89 6.31 7.05
C GLY A 162 1.12 6.51 5.55
N VAL A 163 0.17 6.14 4.68
CA VAL A 163 0.21 6.38 3.22
C VAL A 163 -0.81 7.42 2.80
N THR A 164 -2.08 7.19 3.15
CA THR A 164 -3.20 8.08 2.81
C THR A 164 -4.15 8.25 3.99
N GLY A 165 -4.84 9.38 4.07
CA GLY A 165 -5.93 9.51 5.04
C GLY A 165 -7.15 8.66 4.65
N GLY A 166 -7.47 8.59 3.36
CA GLY A 166 -8.65 7.89 2.84
C GLY A 166 -8.45 7.25 1.46
N LEU A 167 -9.12 6.12 1.26
CA LEU A 167 -9.29 5.42 -0.02
C LEU A 167 -10.78 5.36 -0.37
N ASN A 168 -11.14 5.76 -1.59
CA ASN A 168 -12.54 5.84 -2.00
C ASN A 168 -12.73 5.54 -3.49
N PHE A 169 -13.86 4.93 -3.83
CA PHE A 169 -14.28 4.53 -5.19
C PHE A 169 -13.18 3.76 -5.97
N TYR A 170 -13.01 2.49 -5.63
CA TYR A 170 -12.06 1.58 -6.31
C TYR A 170 -10.58 1.98 -6.22
N SER A 171 -10.23 2.87 -5.30
CA SER A 171 -8.84 3.26 -5.05
C SER A 171 -8.09 2.19 -4.28
N SER A 172 -6.76 2.12 -4.42
CA SER A 172 -5.99 1.11 -3.72
C SER A 172 -4.58 1.51 -3.27
N VAL A 173 -4.15 0.82 -2.22
CA VAL A 173 -2.74 0.71 -1.83
C VAL A 173 -2.29 -0.73 -2.06
N GLN A 174 -1.29 -0.90 -2.92
CA GLN A 174 -0.81 -2.20 -3.33
C GLN A 174 0.70 -2.32 -3.18
N SER A 175 1.19 -3.49 -2.74
CA SER A 175 2.62 -3.79 -2.66
C SER A 175 3.43 -2.73 -1.89
N SER A 176 2.81 -2.08 -0.90
CA SER A 176 3.35 -0.87 -0.27
C SER A 176 3.58 -1.05 1.21
N LEU A 177 4.58 -0.34 1.73
CA LEU A 177 5.07 -0.50 3.10
C LEU A 177 5.07 0.85 3.83
N SER A 178 4.61 0.86 5.08
CA SER A 178 4.70 2.04 5.95
C SER A 178 5.31 1.68 7.30
N SER A 179 6.39 2.37 7.64
CA SER A 179 6.98 2.37 8.99
C SER A 179 6.69 3.67 9.72
N CYS A 180 5.71 4.46 9.24
CA CYS A 180 5.37 5.73 9.84
C CYS A 180 4.72 5.55 11.22
N SER A 181 5.13 6.34 12.21
CA SER A 181 4.35 6.50 13.44
C SER A 181 3.13 7.37 13.13
N VAL A 182 1.92 6.88 13.43
CA VAL A 182 0.67 7.54 13.05
C VAL A 182 -0.12 7.90 14.30
N SER A 183 -0.58 9.15 14.41
CA SER A 183 -1.39 9.60 15.55
C SER A 183 -2.58 10.48 15.17
N GLY A 184 -3.65 10.39 15.96
CA GLY A 184 -4.89 11.14 15.76
C GLY A 184 -5.99 10.78 16.76
N ASN A 185 -7.25 11.16 16.47
CA ASN A 185 -8.37 11.06 17.41
C ASN A 185 -9.51 10.13 16.97
N TYR A 186 -9.70 9.88 15.68
CA TYR A 186 -10.81 9.05 15.18
C TYR A 186 -10.33 7.78 14.46
N ASN A 187 -10.29 7.78 13.13
CA ASN A 187 -9.85 6.64 12.33
C ASN A 187 -8.35 6.72 12.06
N ILE A 188 -7.58 5.75 12.54
CA ILE A 188 -6.13 5.73 12.40
C ILE A 188 -5.67 4.36 11.92
N GLY A 189 -4.86 4.34 10.85
CA GLY A 189 -4.21 3.12 10.40
C GLY A 189 -2.76 3.31 9.98
N GLY A 190 -1.95 2.26 10.06
CA GLY A 190 -0.56 2.33 9.62
C GLY A 190 -0.40 2.61 8.12
N LEU A 191 -1.38 2.23 7.29
CA LEU A 191 -1.44 2.57 5.86
C LEU A 191 -2.53 3.59 5.55
N SER A 192 -3.76 3.35 6.00
CA SER A 192 -4.88 4.25 5.73
C SER A 192 -5.75 4.48 6.96
N GLY A 193 -6.27 5.71 7.12
CA GLY A 193 -7.30 6.00 8.12
C GLY A 193 -8.63 5.33 7.79
N LYS A 194 -9.11 5.50 6.55
CA LYS A 194 -10.37 4.91 6.07
C LYS A 194 -10.23 4.29 4.68
N ALA A 195 -10.92 3.18 4.43
CA ALA A 195 -11.14 2.63 3.10
C ALA A 195 -12.64 2.42 2.87
N GLU A 196 -13.16 2.87 1.73
CA GLU A 196 -14.58 2.77 1.41
C GLU A 196 -14.89 2.59 -0.08
N ASN A 197 -16.12 2.15 -0.39
CA ASN A 197 -16.66 2.06 -1.75
C ASN A 197 -15.79 1.19 -2.69
N TYR A 198 -15.63 -0.09 -2.34
CA TYR A 198 -14.89 -1.09 -3.10
C TYR A 198 -13.41 -0.75 -3.32
N SER A 199 -12.83 0.00 -2.38
CA SER A 199 -11.39 0.24 -2.33
C SER A 199 -10.66 -1.01 -1.84
N SER A 200 -9.32 -1.00 -1.93
CA SER A 200 -8.54 -2.16 -1.45
C SER A 200 -7.16 -1.82 -0.89
N ILE A 201 -6.71 -2.65 0.05
CA ILE A 201 -5.32 -2.71 0.50
C ILE A 201 -4.80 -4.12 0.28
N THR A 202 -3.78 -4.27 -0.57
CA THR A 202 -3.29 -5.58 -0.99
C THR A 202 -1.77 -5.70 -0.94
N TYR A 203 -1.25 -6.88 -0.57
CA TYR A 203 0.20 -7.15 -0.56
C TYR A 203 1.02 -6.12 0.23
N SER A 204 0.44 -5.54 1.27
CA SER A 204 0.98 -4.35 1.93
C SER A 204 1.20 -4.60 3.41
N SER A 205 2.07 -3.80 4.02
CA SER A 205 2.27 -3.90 5.46
C SER A 205 2.60 -2.59 6.16
N SER A 206 2.38 -2.62 7.47
CA SER A 206 2.64 -1.52 8.37
C SER A 206 3.42 -1.99 9.60
N SER A 207 4.35 -1.16 10.09
CA SER A 207 5.17 -1.49 11.26
C SER A 207 5.37 -0.35 12.25
N GLY A 208 4.91 0.86 11.92
CA GLY A 208 5.00 1.99 12.84
C GLY A 208 3.91 1.95 13.92
N THR A 209 4.16 2.63 15.03
CA THR A 209 3.22 2.72 16.16
C THR A 209 1.99 3.54 15.79
N ILE A 210 0.82 3.07 16.19
CA ILE A 210 -0.47 3.71 16.00
C ILE A 210 -0.97 4.20 17.36
N SER A 211 -1.24 5.51 17.49
CA SER A 211 -1.56 6.13 18.77
C SER A 211 -2.80 7.04 18.72
N GLY A 212 -3.72 6.81 19.65
CA GLY A 212 -5.01 7.48 19.74
C GLY A 212 -6.09 6.77 18.91
N GLY A 213 -7.18 7.48 18.62
CA GLY A 213 -8.24 6.98 17.77
C GLY A 213 -9.37 6.25 18.50
N ASP A 214 -10.60 6.50 18.06
CA ASP A 214 -11.75 5.65 18.37
C ASP A 214 -11.72 4.35 17.58
N ASN A 215 -11.22 4.40 16.33
CA ASN A 215 -11.02 3.25 15.45
C ASN A 215 -9.53 3.19 15.08
N ALA A 216 -8.75 2.36 15.75
CA ALA A 216 -7.32 2.23 15.46
C ALA A 216 -7.00 0.81 14.99
N GLY A 217 -6.44 0.70 13.79
CA GLY A 217 -5.94 -0.56 13.26
C GLY A 217 -4.45 -0.46 12.98
N GLY A 218 -3.69 -1.54 13.22
CA GLY A 218 -2.29 -1.58 12.80
C GLY A 218 -2.11 -1.23 11.32
N LEU A 219 -3.02 -1.70 10.44
CA LEU A 219 -3.03 -1.44 9.00
C LEU A 219 -4.04 -0.36 8.59
N LEU A 220 -5.29 -0.48 9.05
CA LEU A 220 -6.44 0.32 8.62
C LEU A 220 -7.32 0.72 9.80
N GLY A 221 -7.66 2.00 9.93
CA GLY A 221 -8.56 2.47 11.00
C GLY A 221 -9.99 1.95 10.81
N MET A 222 -10.63 2.32 9.70
CA MET A 222 -12.00 1.93 9.35
C MET A 222 -12.08 1.34 7.94
N ASN A 223 -12.71 0.17 7.83
CA ASN A 223 -13.08 -0.48 6.57
C ASN A 223 -14.60 -0.37 6.37
N ASP A 224 -15.04 0.11 5.20
CA ASP A 224 -16.44 0.38 4.88
C ASP A 224 -16.75 -0.12 3.46
N ASN A 225 -17.10 -1.40 3.34
CA ASN A 225 -17.29 -2.08 2.05
C ASN A 225 -16.02 -2.01 1.18
N SER A 226 -14.93 -2.63 1.63
CA SER A 226 -13.63 -2.66 0.94
C SER A 226 -12.84 -3.94 1.26
N ASP A 227 -11.88 -4.28 0.38
CA ASP A 227 -11.12 -5.53 0.41
C ASP A 227 -9.74 -5.36 1.04
N ILE A 228 -9.40 -6.20 2.01
CA ILE A 228 -8.05 -6.29 2.60
C ILE A 228 -7.49 -7.68 2.34
N TYR A 229 -6.40 -7.76 1.58
CA TYR A 229 -5.90 -9.03 1.06
C TYR A 229 -4.38 -9.17 1.17
N CYS A 230 -3.90 -10.34 1.57
CA CYS A 230 -2.47 -10.65 1.60
C CYS A 230 -1.64 -9.56 2.29
N SER A 231 -2.11 -9.04 3.42
CA SER A 231 -1.51 -7.89 4.09
C SER A 231 -1.34 -8.15 5.58
N PHE A 232 -0.42 -7.45 6.21
CA PHE A 232 -0.18 -7.64 7.64
C PHE A 232 0.25 -6.37 8.36
N SER A 233 0.10 -6.38 9.68
CA SER A 233 0.67 -5.33 10.52
C SER A 233 1.48 -5.89 11.68
N SER A 234 2.61 -5.23 11.94
CA SER A 234 3.43 -5.40 13.13
C SER A 234 3.43 -4.17 14.03
N GLY A 235 2.67 -3.14 13.66
CA GLY A 235 2.59 -1.89 14.41
C GLY A 235 1.72 -2.08 15.66
N ASN A 236 2.24 -1.67 16.82
CA ASN A 236 1.45 -1.62 18.04
C ASN A 236 0.34 -0.57 17.91
N ALA A 237 -0.88 -0.93 18.32
CA ALA A 237 -2.05 -0.07 18.29
C ALA A 237 -2.51 0.27 19.71
N ASP A 238 -2.50 1.56 20.04
CA ASP A 238 -2.95 2.10 21.33
C ASP A 238 -4.03 3.16 21.08
N GLY A 239 -5.27 2.89 21.47
CA GLY A 239 -6.40 3.80 21.27
C GLY A 239 -7.54 3.63 22.28
N SER A 240 -8.74 4.14 21.96
CA SER A 240 -9.83 4.21 22.94
C SER A 240 -10.77 3.00 22.93
N ASN A 241 -11.43 2.70 21.79
CA ASN A 241 -12.50 1.72 21.72
C ASN A 241 -12.18 0.62 20.69
N TYR A 242 -12.47 0.83 19.41
CA TYR A 242 -12.40 -0.20 18.40
C TYR A 242 -10.95 -0.38 17.91
N ILE A 243 -10.17 -1.18 18.65
CA ILE A 243 -8.75 -1.37 18.40
C ILE A 243 -8.48 -2.77 17.86
N GLY A 244 -7.89 -2.84 16.68
CA GLY A 244 -7.48 -4.10 16.06
C GLY A 244 -5.99 -4.11 15.72
N GLY A 245 -5.33 -5.25 15.86
CA GLY A 245 -3.94 -5.38 15.40
C GLY A 245 -3.82 -5.21 13.87
N LEU A 246 -4.89 -5.43 13.10
CA LEU A 246 -4.96 -5.13 11.67
C LEU A 246 -5.96 -4.01 11.35
N ILE A 247 -7.23 -4.16 11.78
CA ILE A 247 -8.33 -3.24 11.45
C ILE A 247 -9.07 -2.82 12.72
N GLY A 248 -9.27 -1.51 12.93
CA GLY A 248 -10.04 -1.02 14.07
C GLY A 248 -11.52 -1.41 13.99
N PHE A 249 -12.23 -0.83 13.00
CA PHE A 249 -13.64 -1.08 12.73
C PHE A 249 -13.84 -1.56 11.30
N ASP A 250 -14.48 -2.72 11.15
CA ASP A 250 -14.73 -3.35 9.85
C ASP A 250 -16.24 -3.48 9.60
N TYR A 251 -16.73 -2.82 8.55
CA TYR A 251 -18.13 -2.80 8.16
C TYR A 251 -18.28 -3.25 6.70
N ASP A 252 -19.04 -4.33 6.49
CA ASP A 252 -19.32 -4.89 5.15
C ASP A 252 -18.04 -5.24 4.36
N GLY A 253 -16.93 -5.46 5.07
CA GLY A 253 -15.62 -5.73 4.48
C GLY A 253 -15.35 -7.20 4.20
N ASN A 254 -14.32 -7.42 3.39
CA ASN A 254 -13.80 -8.74 3.11
C ASN A 254 -12.29 -8.76 3.39
N VAL A 255 -11.90 -9.53 4.41
CA VAL A 255 -10.52 -9.61 4.90
C VAL A 255 -10.04 -11.03 4.68
N SER A 256 -8.99 -11.20 3.88
CA SER A 256 -8.47 -12.53 3.64
C SER A 256 -6.96 -12.62 3.49
N ASN A 257 -6.41 -13.74 3.95
CA ASN A 257 -4.97 -13.99 3.94
C ASN A 257 -4.19 -12.87 4.63
N CYS A 258 -4.63 -12.47 5.81
CA CYS A 258 -4.01 -11.36 6.54
C CYS A 258 -3.59 -11.79 7.94
N TYR A 259 -2.61 -11.12 8.51
CA TYR A 259 -2.25 -11.40 9.90
C TYR A 259 -1.75 -10.18 10.64
N SER A 260 -1.68 -10.28 11.96
CA SER A 260 -1.19 -9.19 12.82
C SER A 260 -0.46 -9.74 14.03
N TYR A 261 0.57 -9.01 14.44
CA TYR A 261 1.36 -9.34 15.62
C TYR A 261 1.84 -8.11 16.40
N GLY A 262 1.30 -6.93 16.08
CA GLY A 262 1.44 -5.76 16.95
C GLY A 262 0.55 -5.88 18.18
N ASP A 263 1.01 -5.35 19.31
CA ASP A 263 0.25 -5.34 20.55
C ASP A 263 -0.92 -4.35 20.48
N VAL A 264 -2.04 -4.71 21.10
CA VAL A 264 -3.30 -3.97 21.11
C VAL A 264 -3.62 -3.48 22.52
N THR A 265 -3.74 -2.17 22.69
CA THR A 265 -4.08 -1.52 23.97
C THR A 265 -5.27 -0.57 23.78
N GLY A 266 -6.23 -0.59 24.72
CA GLY A 266 -7.39 0.30 24.71
C GLY A 266 -8.43 -0.03 25.78
N ASN A 267 -9.68 0.43 25.64
CA ASN A 267 -10.73 0.22 26.64
C ASN A 267 -11.73 -0.89 26.25
N ASN A 268 -12.48 -0.73 25.15
CA ASN A 268 -13.63 -1.59 24.80
C ASN A 268 -13.62 -2.03 23.34
N TYR A 269 -13.81 -3.32 23.03
CA TYR A 269 -13.81 -3.89 21.67
C TYR A 269 -12.41 -4.00 21.05
N LEU A 270 -11.56 -4.79 21.70
CA LEU A 270 -10.18 -4.99 21.31
C LEU A 270 -10.02 -6.39 20.72
N GLY A 271 -9.49 -6.47 19.51
CA GLY A 271 -9.18 -7.75 18.86
C GLY A 271 -7.75 -7.82 18.37
N GLY A 272 -7.12 -8.97 18.50
CA GLY A 272 -5.78 -9.16 17.94
C GLY A 272 -5.70 -8.88 16.44
N LEU A 273 -6.75 -9.16 15.66
CA LEU A 273 -6.87 -8.83 14.23
C LEU A 273 -7.85 -7.67 13.99
N THR A 274 -9.10 -7.79 14.44
CA THR A 274 -10.14 -6.76 14.24
C THR A 274 -10.77 -6.32 15.55
N GLY A 275 -10.87 -5.01 15.80
CA GLY A 275 -11.55 -4.52 17.01
C GLY A 275 -13.04 -4.89 17.00
N TYR A 276 -13.72 -4.48 15.94
CA TYR A 276 -15.14 -4.75 15.74
C TYR A 276 -15.44 -5.09 14.28
N SER A 277 -16.26 -6.13 14.06
CA SER A 277 -16.63 -6.61 12.72
C SER A 277 -18.14 -6.69 12.56
N TYR A 278 -18.70 -5.98 11.58
CA TYR A 278 -20.13 -5.95 11.28
C TYR A 278 -20.42 -6.23 9.82
N MET A 279 -21.16 -7.32 9.57
CA MET A 279 -21.43 -7.82 8.22
C MET A 279 -20.15 -8.17 7.44
N THR A 280 -19.08 -8.52 8.15
CA THR A 280 -17.75 -8.78 7.57
C THR A 280 -17.54 -10.26 7.25
N ILE A 281 -16.78 -10.56 6.21
CA ILE A 281 -16.24 -11.89 5.93
C ILE A 281 -14.73 -11.90 6.21
N ILE A 282 -14.29 -12.74 7.14
CA ILE A 282 -12.87 -12.88 7.48
C ILE A 282 -12.44 -14.33 7.21
N SER A 283 -11.39 -14.51 6.40
CA SER A 283 -10.93 -15.85 6.01
C SER A 283 -9.41 -16.00 5.91
N TYR A 284 -8.88 -17.14 6.37
CA TYR A 284 -7.44 -17.42 6.31
C TYR A 284 -6.60 -16.33 7.01
N CYS A 285 -7.04 -15.89 8.18
CA CYS A 285 -6.36 -14.83 8.93
C CYS A 285 -5.90 -15.30 10.29
N TYR A 286 -4.86 -14.67 10.85
CA TYR A 286 -4.51 -14.92 12.24
C TYR A 286 -3.95 -13.72 13.01
N SER A 287 -3.95 -13.80 14.33
CA SER A 287 -3.33 -12.82 15.23
C SER A 287 -2.51 -13.49 16.34
N ARG A 288 -1.47 -12.78 16.81
CA ARG A 288 -0.63 -13.20 17.95
C ARG A 288 -0.12 -12.05 18.83
N GLY A 289 -0.61 -10.83 18.62
CA GLY A 289 -0.25 -9.68 19.46
C GLY A 289 -0.93 -9.75 20.83
N LEU A 290 -0.29 -9.20 21.86
CA LEU A 290 -0.89 -9.08 23.19
C LEU A 290 -2.14 -8.18 23.12
N VAL A 291 -3.24 -8.56 23.78
CA VAL A 291 -4.44 -7.73 23.86
C VAL A 291 -4.67 -7.29 25.30
N THR A 292 -4.59 -5.98 25.57
CA THR A 292 -4.73 -5.38 26.89
C THR A 292 -5.84 -4.33 26.92
N GLY A 293 -6.91 -4.56 27.68
CA GLY A 293 -7.97 -3.58 27.87
C GLY A 293 -8.95 -3.96 28.98
N THR A 294 -10.17 -3.40 28.92
CA THR A 294 -11.16 -3.57 29.99
C THR A 294 -12.38 -4.38 29.61
N ASP A 295 -12.89 -4.27 28.38
CA ASP A 295 -14.13 -4.94 27.95
C ASP A 295 -14.06 -5.44 26.49
N PHE A 296 -14.79 -6.51 26.21
CA PHE A 296 -14.83 -7.18 24.90
C PHE A 296 -13.44 -7.43 24.30
N LEU A 297 -12.63 -8.19 25.02
CA LEU A 297 -11.28 -8.58 24.60
C LEU A 297 -11.35 -9.90 23.83
N GLY A 298 -10.87 -9.90 22.60
CA GLY A 298 -10.81 -11.08 21.75
C GLY A 298 -9.41 -11.33 21.22
N GLY A 299 -8.99 -12.58 21.24
CA GLY A 299 -7.70 -12.95 20.68
C GLY A 299 -7.60 -12.66 19.17
N LEU A 300 -8.69 -12.84 18.41
CA LEU A 300 -8.80 -12.46 17.00
C LEU A 300 -9.70 -11.23 16.80
N THR A 301 -10.93 -11.27 17.29
CA THR A 301 -11.91 -10.19 17.15
C THR A 301 -12.52 -9.83 18.49
N GLY A 302 -12.54 -8.54 18.84
CA GLY A 302 -13.15 -8.06 20.07
C GLY A 302 -14.67 -8.27 20.10
N TYR A 303 -15.37 -7.84 19.07
CA TYR A 303 -16.82 -8.04 18.94
C TYR A 303 -17.28 -8.20 17.49
N ALA A 304 -18.32 -9.01 17.28
CA ALA A 304 -18.80 -9.38 15.95
C ALA A 304 -20.33 -9.41 15.88
N LEU A 305 -20.89 -8.87 14.80
CA LEU A 305 -22.33 -8.93 14.49
C LEU A 305 -22.54 -9.24 13.00
N TYR A 306 -23.34 -10.27 12.70
CA TYR A 306 -23.60 -10.74 11.33
C TYR A 306 -22.35 -11.02 10.49
N SER A 307 -21.21 -11.26 11.15
CA SER A 307 -19.92 -11.53 10.52
C SER A 307 -19.64 -13.02 10.48
N SER A 308 -18.78 -13.44 9.53
CA SER A 308 -18.40 -14.84 9.34
C SER A 308 -16.89 -15.02 9.38
N TYR A 309 -16.45 -16.14 9.93
CA TYR A 309 -15.04 -16.47 10.13
C TYR A 309 -14.76 -17.85 9.56
N ASN A 310 -13.78 -17.94 8.67
CA ASN A 310 -13.41 -19.20 8.02
C ASN A 310 -11.90 -19.43 8.10
N ASN A 311 -11.46 -20.54 8.71
CA ASN A 311 -10.04 -20.86 8.86
C ASN A 311 -9.22 -19.70 9.47
N CYS A 312 -9.73 -19.10 10.54
CA CYS A 312 -9.10 -17.96 11.22
C CYS A 312 -8.68 -18.34 12.64
N TYR A 313 -7.50 -17.93 13.06
CA TYR A 313 -6.88 -18.40 14.29
C TYR A 313 -6.29 -17.29 15.13
N TRP A 314 -6.23 -17.47 16.44
CA TRP A 314 -5.36 -16.64 17.28
C TRP A 314 -4.56 -17.51 18.23
N ASP A 315 -3.40 -17.00 18.63
CA ASP A 315 -2.54 -17.63 19.60
C ASP A 315 -3.00 -17.25 21.02
N ILE A 316 -3.48 -18.23 21.80
CA ILE A 316 -4.06 -18.00 23.13
C ILE A 316 -3.02 -17.61 24.18
N GLU A 317 -1.75 -17.94 23.95
CA GLU A 317 -0.66 -17.76 24.92
C GLU A 317 -0.05 -16.37 24.79
N THR A 318 0.26 -15.95 23.56
CA THR A 318 0.82 -14.63 23.24
C THR A 318 -0.21 -13.51 23.35
N SER A 319 -1.45 -13.74 22.90
CA SER A 319 -2.52 -12.75 23.05
C SER A 319 -3.01 -12.59 24.49
N THR A 320 -2.76 -13.60 25.33
CA THR A 320 -3.33 -13.77 26.68
C THR A 320 -4.85 -13.88 26.71
N GLN A 321 -5.49 -14.11 25.56
CA GLN A 321 -6.94 -14.22 25.42
C GLN A 321 -7.38 -15.67 25.21
N ALA A 322 -8.18 -16.17 26.15
CA ALA A 322 -8.79 -17.50 26.05
C ALA A 322 -9.99 -17.55 25.08
N THR A 323 -10.57 -16.40 24.73
CA THR A 323 -11.78 -16.29 23.91
C THR A 323 -11.65 -15.21 22.84
N SER A 324 -12.54 -15.25 21.86
CA SER A 324 -12.67 -14.27 20.77
C SER A 324 -14.10 -14.30 20.25
N ALA A 325 -14.59 -13.20 19.68
CA ALA A 325 -15.91 -13.15 19.05
C ALA A 325 -15.99 -14.00 17.76
N GLY A 326 -14.84 -14.30 17.16
CA GLY A 326 -14.72 -15.16 15.98
C GLY A 326 -13.36 -15.85 15.87
N GLY A 327 -13.27 -16.84 14.97
CA GLY A 327 -12.09 -17.69 14.77
C GLY A 327 -11.96 -18.81 15.82
N GLU A 328 -10.81 -19.47 15.83
CA GLU A 328 -10.46 -20.52 16.80
C GLU A 328 -9.12 -20.23 17.50
N GLY A 329 -9.10 -20.37 18.82
CA GLY A 329 -7.88 -20.24 19.62
C GLY A 329 -7.01 -21.49 19.49
N LYS A 330 -5.71 -21.29 19.31
CA LYS A 330 -4.68 -22.34 19.22
C LYS A 330 -3.50 -21.99 20.13
N THR A 331 -2.74 -22.98 20.55
CA THR A 331 -1.47 -22.73 21.28
C THR A 331 -0.40 -22.20 20.33
N THR A 332 0.69 -21.65 20.88
CA THR A 332 1.86 -21.28 20.09
C THR A 332 2.43 -22.48 19.35
N ASP A 333 2.49 -23.66 19.98
CA ASP A 333 2.98 -24.89 19.35
C ASP A 333 2.09 -25.33 18.16
N ASP A 334 0.77 -25.17 18.26
CA ASP A 334 -0.17 -25.50 17.18
C ASP A 334 -0.06 -24.56 15.98
N MET A 335 0.41 -23.32 16.19
CA MET A 335 0.50 -22.27 15.18
C MET A 335 1.90 -22.06 14.59
N THR A 336 2.96 -22.56 15.25
CA THR A 336 4.36 -22.34 14.82
C THR A 336 4.99 -23.57 14.20
N TYR A 337 5.91 -23.37 13.26
CA TYR A 337 6.54 -24.43 12.47
C TYR A 337 7.14 -25.57 13.33
N PRO A 338 6.89 -26.85 12.99
CA PRO A 338 6.21 -27.34 11.78
C PRO A 338 4.67 -27.23 11.80
N PHE A 339 4.10 -26.68 12.88
CA PHE A 339 2.68 -26.55 13.24
C PHE A 339 1.89 -27.87 13.15
N ASP A 340 0.74 -27.96 13.82
CA ASP A 340 -0.10 -29.14 13.63
C ASP A 340 -0.63 -29.12 12.18
N TYR A 341 -0.48 -30.23 11.46
CA TYR A 341 -0.94 -30.36 10.07
C TYR A 341 -2.44 -30.02 9.93
N ASN A 342 -3.21 -30.13 11.01
CA ASN A 342 -4.62 -29.85 11.06
C ASN A 342 -4.97 -28.39 11.41
N THR A 343 -4.02 -27.55 11.83
CA THR A 343 -4.30 -26.13 12.17
C THR A 343 -4.62 -25.33 10.92
N PHE A 344 -3.71 -25.24 9.96
CA PHE A 344 -3.88 -24.40 8.77
C PHE A 344 -4.46 -25.17 7.56
N VAL A 345 -5.40 -26.07 7.81
CA VAL A 345 -6.05 -26.84 6.74
C VAL A 345 -6.77 -25.91 5.76
N GLY A 346 -6.56 -26.12 4.47
CA GLY A 346 -7.15 -25.29 3.41
C GLY A 346 -6.36 -24.00 3.10
N TRP A 347 -5.34 -23.65 3.88
CA TRP A 347 -4.44 -22.53 3.56
C TRP A 347 -3.55 -22.87 2.37
N ASP A 348 -3.33 -21.89 1.49
CA ASP A 348 -2.47 -22.06 0.31
C ASP A 348 -1.00 -21.77 0.62
N PHE A 349 -0.26 -22.81 1.03
CA PHE A 349 1.19 -22.76 1.20
C PHE A 349 2.00 -22.92 -0.11
N ILE A 350 1.32 -22.83 -1.27
CA ILE A 350 1.98 -22.86 -2.58
C ILE A 350 2.20 -21.44 -3.09
N TYR A 351 1.18 -20.58 -3.03
CA TYR A 351 1.25 -19.24 -3.62
C TYR A 351 1.03 -18.09 -2.63
N THR A 352 0.43 -18.35 -1.48
CA THR A 352 0.02 -17.28 -0.55
C THR A 352 0.86 -17.27 0.73
N TRP A 353 0.99 -18.42 1.37
CA TRP A 353 1.65 -18.57 2.67
C TRP A 353 2.96 -19.37 2.55
N ALA A 354 3.82 -19.19 3.54
CA ALA A 354 5.04 -19.97 3.74
C ALA A 354 5.23 -20.27 5.23
N GLY A 355 5.95 -21.35 5.55
CA GLY A 355 6.29 -21.74 6.91
C GLY A 355 7.79 -22.00 7.04
N ASN A 356 8.39 -21.53 8.13
CA ASN A 356 9.80 -21.71 8.44
C ASN A 356 10.03 -21.50 9.94
N ALA A 357 10.93 -22.28 10.56
CA ALA A 357 11.23 -22.19 11.99
C ALA A 357 11.82 -20.85 12.49
N VAL A 358 12.27 -19.97 11.59
CA VAL A 358 12.99 -18.73 11.92
C VAL A 358 12.21 -17.49 11.46
N PHE A 359 11.72 -17.49 10.22
CA PHE A 359 10.95 -16.34 9.71
C PHE A 359 9.63 -16.20 10.45
N ASN A 360 9.29 -14.96 10.81
CA ASN A 360 8.10 -14.63 11.59
C ASN A 360 7.94 -15.53 12.83
N GLU A 361 9.06 -15.82 13.51
CA GLU A 361 9.10 -16.60 14.76
C GLU A 361 8.47 -18.01 14.65
N GLY A 362 8.47 -18.60 13.45
CA GLY A 362 7.86 -19.91 13.24
C GLY A 362 6.43 -19.85 12.72
N TYR A 363 5.71 -18.74 12.89
CA TYR A 363 4.35 -18.60 12.41
C TYR A 363 4.30 -18.53 10.88
N PRO A 364 3.20 -18.95 10.23
CA PRO A 364 3.01 -18.74 8.80
C PRO A 364 3.18 -17.27 8.43
N TYR A 365 3.89 -17.00 7.35
CA TYR A 365 4.08 -15.64 6.84
C TYR A 365 3.66 -15.60 5.38
N LEU A 366 3.32 -14.42 4.90
CA LEU A 366 2.91 -14.23 3.52
C LEU A 366 4.14 -14.40 2.63
N LEU A 367 3.99 -15.20 1.58
CA LEU A 367 5.10 -15.62 0.73
C LEU A 367 5.83 -14.42 0.09
N TRP A 368 5.11 -13.33 -0.14
CA TRP A 368 5.68 -12.11 -0.73
C TRP A 368 6.64 -11.37 0.22
N GLU A 369 6.55 -11.56 1.54
CA GLU A 369 7.41 -10.88 2.52
C GLU A 369 8.88 -11.25 2.38
N ASN A 370 9.14 -12.47 1.93
CA ASN A 370 10.49 -12.99 1.73
C ASN A 370 10.85 -13.09 0.24
N ARG A 371 9.98 -12.61 -0.66
CA ARG A 371 10.31 -12.48 -2.08
C ARG A 371 10.91 -11.10 -2.30
N ALA A 372 12.12 -11.07 -2.87
CA ALA A 372 12.51 -9.89 -3.63
C ALA A 372 11.50 -9.77 -4.78
N PHE A 373 10.63 -8.76 -4.73
CA PHE A 373 9.87 -8.38 -5.90
C PHE A 373 10.90 -8.01 -6.97
N PRO A 374 10.87 -8.69 -8.12
CA PRO A 374 11.74 -8.30 -9.22
C PRO A 374 11.32 -6.88 -9.62
N GLY A 375 12.30 -6.02 -9.92
CA GLY A 375 12.03 -4.65 -10.34
C GLY A 375 11.13 -4.58 -11.58
N SER A 376 10.62 -3.40 -11.93
CA SER A 376 9.88 -3.26 -13.17
C SER A 376 10.80 -3.56 -14.37
N PRO A 377 10.36 -4.33 -15.39
CA PRO A 377 11.09 -4.49 -16.64
C PRO A 377 11.52 -3.14 -17.22
N GLN A 378 12.82 -2.98 -17.52
CA GLN A 378 13.39 -1.76 -18.08
C GLN A 378 13.79 -1.98 -19.54
N ASN A 379 14.07 -0.88 -20.25
CA ASN A 379 14.53 -0.91 -21.65
C ASN A 379 13.57 -1.68 -22.57
N ILE A 380 12.26 -1.51 -22.36
CA ILE A 380 11.23 -2.15 -23.17
C ILE A 380 11.39 -1.69 -24.63
N SER A 381 11.51 -2.67 -25.53
CA SER A 381 11.59 -2.43 -26.97
C SER A 381 10.52 -3.23 -27.70
N VAL A 382 9.98 -2.67 -28.78
CA VAL A 382 8.96 -3.31 -29.61
C VAL A 382 9.51 -3.44 -31.02
N ASN A 383 9.55 -4.66 -31.54
CA ASN A 383 9.94 -4.97 -32.90
C ASN A 383 8.80 -5.68 -33.63
N ILE A 384 8.52 -5.28 -34.87
CA ILE A 384 7.50 -5.91 -35.71
C ILE A 384 8.20 -6.53 -36.90
N VAL A 385 8.18 -7.86 -36.97
CA VAL A 385 8.77 -8.63 -38.07
C VAL A 385 7.70 -9.50 -38.70
N SER A 386 7.47 -9.31 -40.00
CA SER A 386 6.41 -9.98 -40.75
C SER A 386 5.04 -9.76 -40.10
N ASN A 387 4.37 -10.83 -39.63
CA ASN A 387 3.04 -10.79 -39.02
C ASN A 387 3.07 -10.91 -37.49
N ASN A 388 4.24 -10.75 -36.85
CA ASN A 388 4.39 -10.87 -35.40
C ASN A 388 4.91 -9.58 -34.78
N ILE A 389 4.44 -9.30 -33.57
CA ILE A 389 5.01 -8.31 -32.66
C ILE A 389 5.88 -9.06 -31.64
N THR A 390 7.10 -8.59 -31.45
CA THR A 390 8.01 -9.03 -30.39
C THR A 390 8.26 -7.85 -29.46
N ILE A 391 8.01 -8.06 -28.18
CA ILE A 391 8.31 -7.11 -27.11
C ILE A 391 9.44 -7.71 -26.30
N SER A 392 10.50 -6.95 -26.08
CA SER A 392 11.65 -7.37 -25.26
C SER A 392 11.95 -6.34 -24.18
N TRP A 393 12.63 -6.77 -23.13
CA TRP A 393 13.08 -5.95 -22.01
C TRP A 393 14.39 -6.50 -21.45
N ASP A 394 15.02 -5.74 -20.58
CA ASP A 394 16.18 -6.22 -19.83
C ASP A 394 15.76 -7.28 -18.81
N ASP A 395 16.58 -8.32 -18.65
CA ASP A 395 16.37 -9.32 -17.61
C ASP A 395 16.33 -8.67 -16.23
N VAL A 396 15.25 -8.94 -15.51
CA VAL A 396 15.01 -8.39 -14.18
C VAL A 396 15.56 -9.34 -13.13
N ALA A 397 16.50 -8.84 -12.32
CA ALA A 397 17.05 -9.59 -11.20
C ALA A 397 15.93 -10.08 -10.26
N GLY A 398 15.93 -11.39 -9.98
CA GLY A 398 14.92 -12.04 -9.12
C GLY A 398 13.65 -12.47 -9.85
N ALA A 399 13.47 -12.14 -11.14
CA ALA A 399 12.34 -12.63 -11.91
C ALA A 399 12.53 -14.10 -12.24
N THR A 400 11.46 -14.88 -12.16
CA THR A 400 11.45 -16.28 -12.59
C THR A 400 10.47 -16.55 -13.72
N GLU A 401 9.53 -15.63 -13.92
CA GLU A 401 8.66 -15.59 -15.07
C GLU A 401 8.32 -14.12 -15.38
N TYR A 402 7.74 -13.89 -16.54
CA TYR A 402 7.17 -12.61 -16.91
C TYR A 402 5.71 -12.83 -17.31
N LYS A 403 4.87 -11.82 -17.08
CA LYS A 403 3.49 -11.81 -17.56
C LYS A 403 3.30 -10.57 -18.43
N VAL A 404 2.66 -10.76 -19.56
CA VAL A 404 2.30 -9.70 -20.49
C VAL A 404 0.79 -9.56 -20.43
N TYR A 405 0.35 -8.33 -20.21
CA TYR A 405 -1.04 -7.94 -20.29
C TYR A 405 -1.18 -7.01 -21.48
N SER A 406 -2.37 -6.98 -22.08
CA SER A 406 -2.67 -5.99 -23.10
C SER A 406 -4.04 -5.35 -22.92
N SER A 407 -4.16 -4.16 -23.49
CA SER A 407 -5.42 -3.42 -23.57
C SER A 407 -5.51 -2.68 -24.91
N ALA A 408 -6.74 -2.47 -25.38
CA ALA A 408 -6.99 -1.59 -26.53
C ALA A 408 -6.86 -0.10 -26.15
N LEU A 409 -6.88 0.19 -24.84
CA LEU A 409 -6.76 1.53 -24.28
C LEU A 409 -5.49 1.61 -23.44
N PRO A 410 -4.76 2.73 -23.47
CA PRO A 410 -3.48 2.86 -22.77
C PRO A 410 -3.57 2.70 -21.24
N TYR A 411 -4.72 3.06 -20.65
CA TYR A 411 -5.04 2.91 -19.21
C TYR A 411 -6.37 2.19 -19.00
N GLY A 412 -6.81 1.41 -19.99
CA GLY A 412 -7.97 0.56 -19.79
C GLY A 412 -7.64 -0.61 -18.87
N THR A 413 -8.61 -1.47 -18.64
CA THR A 413 -8.34 -2.76 -17.99
C THR A 413 -7.34 -3.55 -18.84
N PHE A 414 -6.17 -3.84 -18.27
CA PHE A 414 -5.16 -4.70 -18.86
C PHE A 414 -5.45 -6.14 -18.49
N LEU A 415 -5.76 -6.96 -19.49
CA LEU A 415 -6.02 -8.38 -19.31
C LEU A 415 -4.80 -9.20 -19.73
N PRO A 416 -4.56 -10.38 -19.13
CA PRO A 416 -3.46 -11.25 -19.54
C PRO A 416 -3.51 -11.51 -21.06
N ASP A 417 -2.43 -11.17 -21.76
CA ASP A 417 -2.33 -11.42 -23.20
C ASP A 417 -1.74 -12.81 -23.43
N LEU A 418 -2.65 -13.77 -23.58
CA LEU A 418 -2.33 -15.18 -23.79
C LEU A 418 -2.07 -15.52 -25.27
N THR A 419 -2.02 -14.52 -26.15
CA THR A 419 -1.85 -14.76 -27.60
C THR A 419 -0.40 -14.98 -28.02
N GLY A 420 0.55 -14.65 -27.15
CA GLY A 420 1.98 -14.79 -27.43
C GLY A 420 2.69 -15.87 -26.63
N SER A 421 3.96 -16.10 -26.99
CA SER A 421 4.86 -17.01 -26.31
C SER A 421 6.10 -16.29 -25.81
N PHE A 422 6.57 -16.68 -24.62
CA PHE A 422 7.78 -16.15 -24.00
C PHE A 422 9.04 -16.87 -24.47
N ASN A 423 10.14 -16.14 -24.53
CA ASN A 423 11.50 -16.64 -24.66
C ASN A 423 12.43 -15.80 -23.77
N GLY A 424 12.50 -16.11 -22.47
CA GLY A 424 13.19 -15.28 -21.49
C GLY A 424 12.52 -13.92 -21.32
N ALA A 425 13.29 -12.84 -21.40
CA ALA A 425 12.82 -11.45 -21.37
C ALA A 425 12.25 -10.95 -22.71
N GLU A 426 11.68 -11.85 -23.50
CA GLU A 426 11.01 -11.55 -24.76
C GLU A 426 9.63 -12.23 -24.79
N TRP A 427 8.66 -11.54 -25.38
CA TRP A 427 7.34 -12.06 -25.66
C TRP A 427 6.95 -11.77 -27.11
N THR A 428 6.52 -12.80 -27.84
CA THR A 428 6.15 -12.68 -29.26
C THR A 428 4.72 -13.13 -29.48
N ALA A 429 3.91 -12.32 -30.17
CA ALA A 429 2.52 -12.63 -30.51
C ALA A 429 2.19 -12.29 -31.97
N PRO A 430 1.14 -12.90 -32.56
CA PRO A 430 0.61 -12.47 -33.85
C PRO A 430 0.06 -11.04 -33.80
N LEU A 431 0.28 -10.27 -34.87
CA LEU A 431 -0.32 -8.94 -35.03
C LEU A 431 -1.84 -9.07 -35.12
N SER A 432 -2.53 -8.26 -34.31
CA SER A 432 -3.99 -8.26 -34.23
C SER A 432 -4.68 -7.22 -35.13
N GLY A 433 -3.91 -6.41 -35.88
CA GLY A 433 -4.44 -5.33 -36.73
C GLY A 433 -5.07 -4.16 -35.96
N THR A 434 -5.14 -4.24 -34.62
CA THR A 434 -5.68 -3.20 -33.73
C THR A 434 -4.55 -2.68 -32.86
N LYS A 435 -4.51 -1.37 -32.60
CA LYS A 435 -3.54 -0.79 -31.67
C LYS A 435 -3.77 -1.40 -30.28
N LYS A 436 -2.71 -1.93 -29.68
CA LYS A 436 -2.71 -2.46 -28.32
C LYS A 436 -1.61 -1.77 -27.51
N PHE A 437 -1.86 -1.66 -26.22
CA PHE A 437 -0.90 -1.28 -25.20
C PHE A 437 -0.55 -2.53 -24.43
N TYR A 438 0.72 -2.62 -24.01
CA TYR A 438 1.22 -3.80 -23.30
C TYR A 438 1.80 -3.37 -21.97
N TYR A 439 1.49 -4.14 -20.94
CA TYR A 439 2.03 -4.00 -19.60
C TYR A 439 2.74 -5.29 -19.24
N ILE A 440 4.02 -5.20 -18.91
CA ILE A 440 4.86 -6.36 -18.60
C ILE A 440 5.23 -6.29 -17.13
N ILE A 441 4.98 -7.38 -16.42
CA ILE A 441 5.47 -7.53 -15.06
C ILE A 441 6.50 -8.66 -15.01
N ALA A 442 7.58 -8.39 -14.31
CA ALA A 442 8.46 -9.41 -13.81
C ALA A 442 7.79 -10.07 -12.61
N VAL A 443 7.82 -11.38 -12.53
CA VAL A 443 7.24 -12.14 -11.44
C VAL A 443 8.30 -13.06 -10.87
N ASN A 444 8.49 -12.98 -9.56
CA ASN A 444 9.24 -14.00 -8.84
C ASN A 444 8.28 -15.10 -8.41
N GLY A 445 8.03 -16.02 -9.33
CA GLY A 445 7.32 -17.27 -9.12
C GLY A 445 8.18 -18.35 -8.45
N ALA A 446 9.49 -18.12 -8.22
CA ALA A 446 10.26 -19.04 -7.38
C ALA A 446 9.62 -19.11 -6.01
N LYS A 447 9.22 -20.31 -5.67
CA LYS A 447 8.95 -20.70 -4.30
C LYS A 447 10.30 -20.68 -3.58
N ILE A 448 10.39 -19.99 -2.45
CA ILE A 448 11.42 -20.33 -1.48
C ILE A 448 10.98 -21.68 -0.89
N ILE A 449 11.21 -22.77 -1.63
CA ILE A 449 11.27 -24.11 -1.04
C ILE A 449 12.68 -24.28 -0.50
N LYS A 450 12.75 -24.60 0.79
CA LYS A 450 13.87 -25.23 1.53
C LYS A 450 15.02 -24.32 1.97
N THR A 451 15.27 -24.41 3.27
CA THR A 451 16.23 -25.42 3.73
C THR A 451 15.57 -26.36 4.74
N GLU A 452 15.44 -27.65 4.40
CA GLU A 452 15.50 -28.70 5.42
C GLU A 452 16.90 -28.61 6.02
N SER A 453 17.06 -28.00 7.20
CA SER A 453 18.26 -28.23 7.99
C SER A 453 18.14 -29.64 8.59
N SER A 454 18.70 -30.60 7.85
CA SER A 454 19.18 -31.90 8.30
C SER A 454 18.30 -32.67 9.30
N ARG A 455 17.76 -33.80 8.83
CA ARG A 455 17.87 -35.03 9.61
C ARG A 455 19.26 -35.10 10.23
N LYS A 456 19.34 -35.02 11.55
CA LYS A 456 20.32 -35.78 12.30
C LYS A 456 19.58 -36.55 13.36
N ASP A 457 19.68 -37.86 13.23
CA ASP A 457 19.37 -38.85 14.24
C ASP A 457 19.80 -38.35 15.64
N ARG A 458 18.87 -38.40 16.59
CA ARG A 458 19.01 -39.14 17.85
C ARG A 458 17.69 -39.23 18.59
#